data_AF-A0A0C2C1D4-F1
#
_entry.id   AF-A0A0C2C1D4-F1
#
_cell.length_a   1.000
_cell.length_b   1.000
_cell.length_c   1.000
_cell.angle_alpha   90.00
_cell.angle_beta   90.00
_cell.angle_gamma   90.00
#
_symmetry.space_group_name_H-M   'P 1'
#
loop_
_entity.id
_entity.type
_entity.pdbx_description
1 polymer ?
#
loop_
_entity_poly.entity_id
_entity_poly.type
_entity_poly.pdbx_seq_one_letter_code
_entity_poly.pdbx_strand_id
1 'polypeptide(L)'
;MKQETIQGKRIGKVINELMENEKMINRYETISSDLLEWIKEKIEILNDRTFHNSLHGVQEQLAEFNAYRTQEKPPKFEEKGELEVLLFTLQSAMRANNQRPYVPREGKLIGDINREVP
;
A
#
# COMPACT_ATOMS: atom_id res chain seq x y z
N MET A 1 -19.68 -15.05 -40.05
CA MET A 1 -18.64 -14.12 -40.55
C MET A 1 -18.60 -12.74 -39.88
N LYS A 2 -19.65 -11.90 -39.86
CA LYS A 2 -19.62 -10.58 -39.14
C LYS A 2 -19.80 -10.67 -37.62
N GLN A 3 -20.52 -11.66 -37.10
CA GLN A 3 -20.73 -11.82 -35.65
C GLN A 3 -19.52 -12.42 -34.92
N GLU A 4 -18.79 -13.35 -35.55
CA GLU A 4 -17.61 -14.01 -34.96
C GLU A 4 -16.45 -13.04 -34.68
N THR A 5 -16.26 -12.06 -35.56
CA THR A 5 -15.25 -11.00 -35.38
C THR A 5 -15.61 -10.02 -34.25
N ILE A 6 -16.89 -9.79 -33.98
CA ILE A 6 -17.36 -8.92 -32.88
C ILE A 6 -17.21 -9.63 -31.53
N GLN A 7 -17.49 -10.95 -31.50
CA GLN A 7 -17.28 -11.79 -30.31
C GLN A 7 -15.79 -11.84 -29.93
N GLY A 8 -14.89 -12.04 -30.89
CA GLY A 8 -13.44 -12.00 -30.64
C GLY A 8 -12.94 -10.66 -30.09
N LYS A 9 -13.46 -9.53 -30.60
CA LYS A 9 -13.13 -8.20 -30.08
C LYS A 9 -13.61 -7.97 -28.64
N ARG A 10 -14.79 -8.49 -28.28
CA ARG A 10 -15.33 -8.40 -26.91
C ARG A 10 -14.51 -9.24 -25.93
N ILE A 11 -14.15 -10.46 -26.32
CA ILE A 11 -13.29 -11.33 -25.49
C ILE A 11 -11.93 -10.68 -25.25
N GLY A 12 -11.30 -10.10 -26.29
CA GLY A 12 -10.04 -9.38 -26.13
C GLY A 12 -10.11 -8.20 -25.16
N LYS A 13 -11.22 -7.44 -25.14
CA LYS A 13 -11.43 -6.34 -24.19
C LYS A 13 -11.48 -6.84 -22.75
N VAL A 14 -12.24 -7.91 -22.49
CA VAL A 14 -12.39 -8.50 -21.15
C VAL A 14 -11.06 -9.06 -20.65
N ILE A 15 -10.27 -9.72 -21.52
CA ILE A 15 -8.95 -10.22 -21.15
C ILE A 15 -8.00 -9.06 -20.78
N ASN A 16 -8.00 -7.98 -21.56
CA ASN A 16 -7.17 -6.80 -21.24
C ASN A 16 -7.57 -6.17 -19.90
N GLU A 17 -8.87 -6.07 -19.60
CA GLU A 17 -9.37 -5.57 -18.31
C GLU A 17 -8.95 -6.47 -17.15
N LEU A 18 -9.01 -7.80 -17.32
CA LEU A 18 -8.54 -8.77 -16.33
C LEU A 18 -7.03 -8.63 -16.07
N MET A 19 -6.22 -8.50 -17.12
CA MET A 19 -4.78 -8.31 -16.99
C MET A 19 -4.43 -7.01 -16.26
N GLU A 20 -5.16 -5.92 -16.53
CA GLU A 20 -4.91 -4.64 -15.86
C GLU A 20 -5.33 -4.69 -14.39
N ASN A 21 -6.46 -5.34 -14.08
CA ASN A 21 -6.87 -5.60 -12.70
C ASN A 21 -5.83 -6.43 -11.95
N GLU A 22 -5.26 -7.47 -12.57
CA GLU A 22 -4.21 -8.29 -11.96
C GLU A 22 -2.93 -7.49 -11.68
N LYS A 23 -2.51 -6.60 -12.59
CA LYS A 23 -1.39 -5.69 -12.34
C LYS A 23 -1.67 -4.74 -11.17
N MET A 24 -2.88 -4.19 -11.08
CA MET A 24 -3.28 -3.32 -9.97
C MET A 24 -3.28 -4.08 -8.63
N ILE A 25 -3.77 -5.33 -8.62
CA ILE A 25 -3.72 -6.21 -7.44
C ILE A 25 -2.28 -6.45 -7.01
N ASN A 26 -1.40 -6.84 -7.94
CA ASN A 26 0.01 -7.09 -7.63
C ASN A 26 0.70 -5.84 -7.08
N ARG A 27 0.45 -4.66 -7.69
CA ARG A 27 0.99 -3.39 -7.19
C ARG A 27 0.50 -3.08 -5.77
N TYR A 28 -0.79 -3.31 -5.50
CA TYR A 28 -1.35 -3.12 -4.16
C TYR A 28 -0.70 -4.05 -3.14
N GLU A 29 -0.54 -5.33 -3.48
CA GLU A 29 0.08 -6.33 -2.61
C GLU A 29 1.56 -6.03 -2.33
N THR A 30 2.32 -5.54 -3.32
CA THR A 30 3.71 -5.12 -3.13
C THR A 30 3.80 -3.94 -2.17
N ILE A 31 3.14 -2.82 -2.50
CA ILE A 31 3.24 -1.58 -1.70
C ILE A 31 2.73 -1.81 -0.28
N SER A 32 1.63 -2.55 -0.11
CA SER A 32 1.11 -2.86 1.24
C SER A 32 2.05 -3.75 2.05
N SER A 33 2.76 -4.68 1.42
CA SER A 33 3.75 -5.52 2.13
C SER A 33 4.94 -4.70 2.57
N ASP A 34 5.51 -3.90 1.67
CA ASP A 34 6.68 -3.06 1.94
C ASP A 34 6.37 -2.02 3.03
N LEU A 35 5.17 -1.42 2.99
CA LEU A 35 4.72 -0.46 3.99
C LEU A 35 4.55 -1.13 5.36
N LEU A 36 3.95 -2.32 5.43
CA LEU A 36 3.77 -3.05 6.69
C LEU A 36 5.10 -3.51 7.29
N GLU A 37 6.05 -3.94 6.47
CA GLU A 37 7.40 -4.28 6.92
C GLU A 37 8.11 -3.07 7.52
N TRP A 38 8.07 -1.93 6.82
CA TRP A 38 8.63 -0.67 7.30
C TRP A 38 7.98 -0.21 8.62
N ILE A 39 6.65 -0.29 8.74
CA ILE A 39 5.95 0.07 9.98
C ILE A 39 6.44 -0.80 11.14
N LYS A 40 6.53 -2.12 10.95
CA LYS A 40 7.01 -3.05 12.00
C LYS A 40 8.42 -2.72 12.43
N GLU A 41 9.34 -2.53 11.49
CA GLU A 41 10.73 -2.16 11.78
C GLU A 41 10.81 -0.85 12.56
N LYS A 42 10.05 0.18 12.14
CA LYS A 42 10.04 1.47 12.85
C LYS A 42 9.41 1.38 14.23
N ILE A 43 8.38 0.56 14.44
CA ILE A 43 7.82 0.33 15.77
C ILE A 43 8.87 -0.30 16.69
N GLU A 44 9.65 -1.28 16.22
CA GLU A 44 10.72 -1.89 17.01
C GLU A 44 11.79 -0.87 17.40
N ILE A 45 12.27 -0.06 16.43
CA ILE A 45 13.27 0.99 16.68
C ILE A 45 12.74 2.05 17.65
N LEU A 46 11.51 2.52 17.47
CA LEU A 46 10.92 3.59 18.31
C LEU A 46 10.50 3.10 19.70
N ASN A 47 10.26 1.80 19.86
CA ASN A 47 9.97 1.20 21.17
C ASN A 47 11.24 0.92 21.99
N ASP A 48 12.43 0.99 21.39
CA ASP A 48 13.66 0.92 22.15
C ASP A 48 13.76 2.11 23.11
N ARG A 49 13.83 1.80 24.41
CA ARG A 49 13.93 2.79 25.49
C ARG A 49 15.35 2.88 26.05
N THR A 50 16.33 2.32 25.34
CA THR A 50 17.73 2.48 25.72
C THR A 50 18.24 3.84 25.26
N PHE A 51 18.42 4.74 26.24
CA PHE A 51 19.02 6.04 26.00
C PHE A 51 20.53 5.96 26.24
N HIS A 52 21.29 6.70 25.44
CA HIS A 52 22.72 6.84 25.72
C HIS A 52 22.93 7.52 27.06
N ASN A 53 23.87 7.01 27.87
CA ASN A 53 24.26 7.60 29.15
C ASN A 53 25.15 8.86 28.98
N SER A 54 24.84 9.71 28.00
CA SER A 54 25.53 10.96 27.75
C SER A 54 24.57 11.99 27.14
N LEU A 55 24.74 13.28 27.50
CA LEU A 55 23.94 14.38 26.93
C LEU A 55 24.05 14.41 25.40
N HIS A 56 25.25 14.15 24.87
CA HIS A 56 25.49 14.14 23.43
C HIS A 56 24.71 13.01 22.73
N GLY A 57 24.73 11.80 23.27
CA GLY A 57 23.99 10.68 22.66
C GLY A 57 22.47 10.87 22.72
N VAL A 58 21.95 11.50 23.78
CA VAL A 58 20.52 11.86 23.84
C VAL A 58 20.16 12.95 22.80
N GLN A 59 21.06 13.93 22.58
CA GLN A 59 20.87 14.94 21.53
C GLN A 59 20.87 14.33 20.12
N GLU A 60 21.74 13.36 19.88
CA GLU A 60 21.80 12.61 18.62
C GLU A 60 20.53 11.80 18.38
N GLN A 61 20.05 11.03 19.38
CA GLN A 61 18.78 10.30 19.31
C GLN A 61 17.59 11.24 19.04
N LEU A 62 17.57 12.44 19.63
CA LEU A 62 16.54 13.43 19.35
C LEU A 62 16.62 13.96 17.91
N ALA A 63 17.82 14.16 17.38
CA ALA A 63 18.01 14.60 15.99
C ALA A 63 17.54 13.52 15.00
N GLU A 64 17.87 12.25 15.24
CA GLU A 64 17.39 11.11 14.46
C GLU A 64 15.86 11.00 14.51
N PHE A 65 15.25 11.16 15.68
CA PHE A 65 13.79 11.16 15.81
C PHE A 65 13.13 12.31 15.04
N ASN A 66 13.73 13.49 15.05
CA ASN A 66 13.25 14.63 14.26
C ASN A 66 13.38 14.37 12.75
N ALA A 67 14.47 13.76 12.30
CA ALA A 67 14.65 13.36 10.91
C ALA A 67 13.60 12.32 10.48
N TYR A 68 13.36 11.31 11.31
CA TYR A 68 12.29 10.33 11.09
C TYR A 68 10.92 11.02 10.89
N ARG A 69 10.55 11.94 11.79
CA ARG A 69 9.25 12.63 11.72
C ARG A 69 9.08 13.55 10.51
N THR A 70 10.18 14.13 10.02
CA THR A 70 10.14 15.19 8.99
C THR A 70 10.53 14.73 7.60
N GLN A 71 11.29 13.64 7.49
CA GLN A 71 11.83 13.15 6.22
C GLN A 71 11.32 11.75 5.89
N GLU A 72 11.30 10.83 6.86
CA GLU A 72 10.96 9.42 6.59
C GLU A 72 9.46 9.13 6.71
N LYS A 73 8.78 9.69 7.71
CA LYS A 73 7.35 9.46 7.95
C LYS A 73 6.44 10.07 6.88
N PRO A 74 6.67 11.31 6.38
CA PRO A 74 5.80 11.92 5.37
C PRO A 74 5.63 11.10 4.07
N PRO A 75 6.69 10.61 3.38
CA PRO A 75 6.51 9.85 2.14
C PRO A 75 5.78 8.52 2.37
N LYS A 76 5.95 7.89 3.55
CA LYS A 76 5.18 6.68 3.90
C LYS A 76 3.70 6.95 4.11
N PHE A 77 3.34 8.14 4.55
CA PHE A 77 1.94 8.56 4.62
C PHE A 77 1.35 8.81 3.22
N GLU A 78 2.15 9.33 2.29
CA GLU A 78 1.77 9.46 0.88
C GLU A 78 1.57 8.09 0.21
N GLU A 79 2.49 7.14 0.40
CA GLU A 79 2.35 5.75 -0.07
C GLU A 79 1.05 5.11 0.45
N LYS A 80 0.68 5.40 1.71
CA LYS A 80 -0.61 4.96 2.26
C LYS A 80 -1.81 5.55 1.52
N GLY A 81 -1.76 6.85 1.21
CA GLY A 81 -2.78 7.50 0.39
C GLY A 81 -2.87 6.90 -1.02
N GLU A 82 -1.73 6.57 -1.63
CA GLU A 82 -1.69 5.88 -2.92
C GLU A 82 -2.36 4.50 -2.85
N LEU A 83 -2.15 3.74 -1.77
CA LEU A 83 -2.83 2.46 -1.55
C LEU A 83 -4.36 2.60 -1.47
N GLU A 84 -4.85 3.63 -0.78
CA GLU A 84 -6.29 3.92 -0.68
C GLU A 84 -6.89 4.23 -2.05
N VAL A 85 -6.22 5.08 -2.84
CA VAL A 85 -6.63 5.42 -4.20
C VAL A 85 -6.58 4.20 -5.12
N LEU A 86 -5.52 3.39 -5.02
CA LEU A 86 -5.35 2.19 -5.82
C LEU A 86 -6.45 1.17 -5.54
N LEU A 87 -6.76 0.93 -4.25
CA LEU A 87 -7.85 0.03 -3.85
C LEU A 87 -9.20 0.54 -4.34
N PHE A 88 -9.48 1.83 -4.18
CA PHE A 88 -10.71 2.44 -4.65
C PHE A 88 -10.85 2.30 -6.18
N THR A 89 -9.76 2.54 -6.92
CA THR A 89 -9.72 2.44 -8.39
C THR A 89 -9.97 1.01 -8.85
N LEU A 90 -9.27 0.04 -8.24
CA LEU A 90 -9.43 -1.38 -8.54
C LEU A 90 -10.85 -1.87 -8.26
N GLN A 91 -11.41 -1.55 -7.09
CA GLN A 91 -12.79 -1.92 -6.76
C GLN A 91 -13.81 -1.28 -7.70
N SER A 92 -13.60 -0.02 -8.09
CA SER A 92 -14.45 0.70 -9.03
C SER A 92 -14.41 0.08 -10.44
N ALA A 93 -13.21 -0.28 -10.93
CA ALA A 93 -13.02 -0.95 -12.21
C ALA A 93 -13.70 -2.33 -12.23
N MET A 94 -13.54 -3.12 -11.17
CA MET A 94 -14.18 -4.44 -11.07
C MET A 94 -15.71 -4.33 -11.03
N ARG A 95 -16.27 -3.38 -10.27
CA ARG A 95 -17.72 -3.13 -10.24
C ARG A 95 -18.26 -2.73 -11.62
N ALA A 96 -17.58 -1.85 -12.34
CA ALA A 96 -17.97 -1.43 -13.69
C ALA A 96 -18.05 -2.61 -14.67
N ASN A 97 -17.21 -3.62 -14.47
CA ASN A 97 -17.17 -4.84 -15.27
C ASN A 97 -18.05 -5.98 -14.73
N ASN A 98 -18.94 -5.70 -13.75
CA ASN A 98 -19.76 -6.70 -13.05
C ASN A 98 -18.95 -7.86 -12.41
N GLN A 99 -17.71 -7.57 -12.04
CA GLN A 99 -16.83 -8.52 -11.33
C GLN A 99 -16.97 -8.33 -9.82
N ARG A 100 -16.63 -9.39 -9.06
CA ARG A 100 -16.54 -9.29 -7.60
C ARG A 100 -15.41 -8.32 -7.24
N PRO A 101 -15.64 -7.31 -6.39
CA PRO A 101 -14.59 -6.38 -5.99
C PRO A 101 -13.45 -7.10 -5.29
N TYR A 102 -12.23 -6.59 -5.50
CA TYR A 102 -11.05 -7.06 -4.78
C TYR A 102 -11.18 -6.74 -3.29
N VAL A 103 -10.83 -7.73 -2.46
CA VAL A 103 -10.70 -7.60 -1.01
C VAL A 103 -9.27 -7.99 -0.65
N PRO A 104 -8.47 -7.07 -0.09
CA PRO A 104 -7.14 -7.39 0.42
C PRO A 104 -7.17 -8.51 1.46
N ARG A 105 -6.06 -9.24 1.59
CA ARG A 105 -5.91 -10.25 2.65
C ARG A 105 -5.96 -9.59 4.03
N GLU A 106 -6.38 -10.35 5.05
CA GLU A 106 -6.37 -9.89 6.45
C GLU A 106 -4.98 -9.37 6.84
N GLY A 107 -4.93 -8.24 7.56
CA GLY A 107 -3.69 -7.56 7.93
C GLY A 107 -3.12 -6.64 6.85
N LYS A 108 -3.62 -6.71 5.61
CA LYS A 108 -3.32 -5.74 4.52
C LYS A 108 -4.50 -4.84 4.20
N LEU A 109 -5.56 -4.89 5.00
CA LEU A 109 -6.67 -3.95 4.85
C LEU A 109 -6.16 -2.55 5.20
N ILE A 110 -6.63 -1.54 4.45
CA ILE A 110 -6.36 -0.13 4.77
C ILE A 110 -6.67 0.19 6.24
N GLY A 111 -7.76 -0.39 6.78
CA GLY A 111 -8.14 -0.24 8.19
C GLY A 111 -7.11 -0.81 9.17
N ASP A 112 -6.47 -1.93 8.82
CA ASP A 112 -5.42 -2.54 9.63
C ASP A 112 -4.13 -1.71 9.54
N ILE A 113 -3.74 -1.31 8.32
CA ILE A 113 -2.58 -0.42 8.09
C ILE A 113 -2.75 0.90 8.87
N ASN A 114 -3.96 1.46 8.90
CA ASN A 114 -4.27 2.69 9.64
C ASN A 114 -4.12 2.55 11.15
N ARG A 115 -4.26 1.35 11.70
CA ARG A 115 -4.10 1.09 13.14
C ARG A 115 -2.63 0.90 13.52
N GLU A 116 -1.83 0.34 12.62
CA GLU A 116 -0.42 0.03 12.86
C GLU A 116 0.51 1.23 12.69
N VAL A 117 0.11 2.27 11.94
CA VAL A 117 0.95 3.48 11.79
C VAL A 117 1.03 4.23 13.14
N PRO A 118 2.23 4.35 13.75
CA PRO A 118 2.43 5.10 15.00
C PRO A 118 2.34 6.62 14.80
#